data_AF-A0A811UVC2-F1
#
_entry.id   AF-A0A811UVC2-F1
#
_cell.length_a   1.000
_cell.length_b   1.000
_cell.length_c   1.000
_cell.angle_alpha   90.00
_cell.angle_beta   90.00
_cell.angle_gamma   90.00
#
_symmetry.space_group_name_H-M   'P 1'
#
loop_
_entity.id
_entity.type
_entity.pdbx_description
1 polymer ?
#
loop_
_entity_poly.entity_id
_entity_poly.type
_entity_poly.pdbx_seq_one_letter_code
_entity_poly.pdbx_strand_id
1 'polypeptide(L)'
;MSKPTVIEITPEEMIDPTPEATLGYMLFEHRMKLKAGGEKVNHCLSLSRSKLFITNRLISKTEMNISTTEFEDLRTLVKQRKFCGYLKGIILRLLIWKKMTPAQREITLQL
;
A
#
# COMPACT_ATOMS: atom_id res chain seq x y z
N MET A 1 13.81 18.55 26.00
CA MET A 1 13.13 17.33 25.53
C MET A 1 12.15 17.72 24.44
N SER A 2 12.41 17.39 23.18
CA SER A 2 11.53 17.72 22.06
C SER A 2 10.31 16.82 22.09
N LYS A 3 9.10 17.40 22.03
CA LYS A 3 7.85 16.65 22.00
C LYS A 3 7.83 15.71 20.78
N PRO A 4 7.34 14.46 20.89
CA PRO A 4 7.16 13.60 19.74
C PRO A 4 6.19 14.28 18.79
N THR A 5 6.67 14.65 17.60
CA THR A 5 5.83 15.18 16.54
C THR A 5 4.90 14.07 16.10
N VAL A 6 3.62 14.17 16.46
CA VAL A 6 2.59 13.27 15.94
C VAL A 6 2.46 13.57 14.46
N ILE A 7 3.01 12.69 13.63
CA ILE A 7 2.91 12.79 12.18
C ILE A 7 1.54 12.22 11.80
N GLU A 8 0.55 13.10 11.61
CA GLU A 8 -0.74 12.70 11.09
C GLU A 8 -0.61 12.25 9.63
N ILE A 9 -1.10 11.04 9.36
CA ILE A 9 -1.17 10.46 8.02
C ILE A 9 -2.64 10.20 7.74
N THR A 10 -3.18 10.85 6.72
CA THR A 10 -4.61 10.72 6.39
C THR A 10 -4.86 9.49 5.51
N PRO A 11 -6.07 8.92 5.52
CA PRO A 11 -6.44 7.79 4.65
C PRO A 11 -6.21 8.06 3.16
N GLU A 12 -6.35 9.31 2.73
CA GLU A 12 -6.13 9.77 1.35
C GLU A 12 -4.64 9.71 0.97
N GLU A 13 -3.73 9.87 1.92
CA GLU A 13 -2.31 9.63 1.68
C GLU A 13 -1.99 8.12 1.54
N MET A 14 -2.88 7.22 1.97
CA MET A 14 -2.65 5.77 1.87
C MET A 14 -3.02 5.19 0.50
N ILE A 15 -3.96 5.80 -0.20
CA ILE A 15 -4.47 5.34 -1.50
C ILE A 15 -4.31 6.50 -2.47
N ASP A 16 -3.46 6.33 -3.49
CA ASP A 16 -3.35 7.32 -4.56
C ASP A 16 -4.75 7.44 -5.22
N PRO A 17 -5.40 8.62 -5.19
CA PRO A 17 -6.75 8.79 -5.68
C PRO A 17 -6.69 8.82 -7.21
N THR A 18 -6.60 7.65 -7.83
CA THR A 18 -6.84 7.50 -9.28
C THR A 18 -8.26 6.93 -9.43
N PRO A 19 -9.30 7.77 -9.60
CA PRO A 19 -10.68 7.36 -9.33
C PRO A 19 -11.30 6.44 -10.41
N GLU A 20 -10.66 6.27 -11.57
CA GLU A 20 -11.28 5.58 -12.73
C GLU A 20 -10.43 4.47 -13.34
N ALA A 21 -9.33 4.09 -12.69
CA ALA A 21 -8.45 3.07 -13.23
C ALA A 21 -9.11 1.67 -13.19
N THR A 22 -9.23 1.03 -14.36
CA THR A 22 -9.61 -0.39 -14.45
C THR A 22 -8.52 -1.26 -13.80
N LEU A 23 -8.89 -2.44 -13.29
CA LEU A 23 -7.92 -3.38 -12.72
C LEU A 23 -6.78 -3.71 -13.71
N GLY A 24 -7.11 -3.87 -14.99
CA GLY A 24 -6.12 -4.12 -16.06
C GLY A 24 -5.13 -2.98 -16.23
N TYR A 25 -5.60 -1.73 -16.24
CA TYR A 25 -4.73 -0.55 -16.30
C TYR A 25 -3.81 -0.46 -15.07
N MET A 26 -4.32 -0.75 -13.87
CA MET A 26 -3.49 -0.70 -12.66
C MET A 26 -2.42 -1.80 -12.62
N LEU A 27 -2.71 -2.97 -13.15
CA LEU A 27 -1.71 -4.04 -13.32
C LEU A 27 -0.62 -3.62 -14.32
N PHE A 28 -1.00 -2.97 -15.41
CA PHE A 28 -0.06 -2.40 -16.38
C PHE A 28 0.84 -1.36 -15.72
N GLU A 29 0.27 -0.36 -15.06
CA GLU A 29 0.99 0.67 -14.29
C GLU A 29 1.95 0.07 -13.26
N HIS A 30 1.48 -0.93 -12.49
CA HIS A 30 2.32 -1.63 -11.51
C HIS A 30 3.53 -2.31 -12.18
N ARG A 31 3.31 -2.98 -13.32
CA ARG A 31 4.38 -3.62 -14.09
C ARG A 31 5.39 -2.61 -14.63
N MET A 32 4.92 -1.45 -15.11
CA MET A 32 5.80 -0.38 -15.57
C MET A 32 6.63 0.20 -14.41
N LYS A 33 6.00 0.41 -13.26
CA LYS A 33 6.69 0.84 -12.03
C LYS A 33 7.76 -0.14 -11.59
N LEU A 34 7.53 -1.46 -11.65
CA LEU A 34 8.56 -2.46 -11.35
C LEU A 34 9.79 -2.37 -12.25
N LYS A 35 9.63 -1.95 -13.52
CA LYS A 35 10.72 -1.84 -14.49
C LYS A 35 11.49 -0.52 -14.38
N ALA A 36 10.84 0.56 -13.99
CA ALA A 36 11.39 1.91 -14.07
C ALA A 36 12.54 2.17 -13.07
N GLY A 37 12.67 1.37 -12.01
CA GLY A 37 13.58 1.68 -10.90
C GLY A 37 13.29 3.05 -10.28
N GLY A 38 14.14 3.54 -9.38
CA GLY A 38 14.00 4.87 -8.78
C GLY A 38 14.53 4.94 -7.35
N GLU A 39 14.40 6.13 -6.73
CA GLU A 39 14.75 6.32 -5.32
C GLU A 39 14.04 5.29 -4.43
N LYS A 40 14.81 4.54 -3.65
CA LYS A 40 14.34 3.35 -2.92
C LYS A 40 13.03 3.58 -2.16
N VAL A 41 12.88 4.70 -1.46
CA VAL A 41 11.69 5.00 -0.64
C VAL A 41 10.48 5.39 -1.48
N ASN A 42 10.64 6.33 -2.42
CA ASN A 42 9.54 6.78 -3.28
C ASN A 42 9.05 5.65 -4.20
N HIS A 43 9.98 4.87 -4.74
CA HIS A 43 9.70 3.70 -5.56
C HIS A 43 8.97 2.60 -4.76
N CYS A 44 9.46 2.25 -3.57
CA CYS A 44 8.81 1.29 -2.68
C CYS A 44 7.40 1.75 -2.25
N LEU A 45 7.22 3.05 -1.99
CA LEU A 45 5.94 3.63 -1.63
C LEU A 45 4.94 3.51 -2.78
N SER A 46 5.37 3.88 -4.00
CA SER A 46 4.52 3.76 -5.20
C SER A 46 4.14 2.30 -5.51
N LEU A 47 5.06 1.35 -5.33
CA LEU A 47 4.78 -0.07 -5.52
C LEU A 47 3.82 -0.60 -4.45
N SER A 48 4.00 -0.21 -3.19
CA SER A 48 3.12 -0.63 -2.11
C SER A 48 1.70 -0.10 -2.28
N ARG A 49 1.55 1.17 -2.68
CA ARG A 49 0.25 1.78 -2.99
C ARG A 49 -0.47 1.08 -4.14
N SER A 50 0.23 0.82 -5.25
CA SER A 50 -0.36 0.12 -6.40
C SER A 50 -0.78 -1.32 -6.06
N LYS A 51 0.04 -2.07 -5.30
CA LYS A 51 -0.35 -3.40 -4.77
C LYS A 51 -1.59 -3.34 -3.89
N LEU A 52 -1.69 -2.33 -3.02
CA LEU A 52 -2.84 -2.16 -2.13
C LEU A 52 -4.11 -1.91 -2.94
N PHE A 53 -4.04 -1.03 -3.94
CA PHE A 53 -5.16 -0.76 -4.84
C PHE A 53 -5.64 -2.02 -5.56
N ILE A 54 -4.71 -2.75 -6.19
CA ILE A 54 -5.02 -3.99 -6.92
C ILE A 54 -5.67 -5.03 -5.98
N THR A 55 -5.11 -5.20 -4.78
CA THR A 55 -5.63 -6.17 -3.81
C THR A 55 -7.03 -5.78 -3.33
N ASN A 56 -7.30 -4.50 -3.05
CA ASN A 56 -8.64 -4.04 -2.70
C ASN A 56 -9.65 -4.28 -3.83
N ARG A 57 -9.28 -3.99 -5.10
CA ARG A 57 -10.13 -4.26 -6.27
C ARG A 57 -10.45 -5.75 -6.42
N LEU A 58 -9.48 -6.62 -6.17
CA LEU A 58 -9.69 -8.08 -6.22
C LEU A 58 -10.63 -8.55 -5.11
N ILE A 59 -10.44 -8.06 -3.87
CA ILE A 59 -11.34 -8.35 -2.75
C ILE A 59 -12.77 -7.93 -3.11
N SER A 60 -12.99 -6.69 -3.57
CA SER A 60 -14.32 -6.22 -3.93
C SER A 60 -14.96 -7.06 -5.03
N LYS A 61 -14.19 -7.51 -6.02
CA LYS A 61 -14.69 -8.39 -7.08
C LYS A 61 -15.08 -9.77 -6.54
N THR A 62 -14.30 -10.35 -5.63
CA THR A 62 -14.63 -11.63 -4.98
C THR A 62 -15.85 -11.48 -4.06
N GLU A 63 -15.98 -10.37 -3.32
CA GLU A 63 -17.13 -10.08 -2.46
C GLU A 63 -18.43 -9.89 -3.26
N MET A 64 -18.37 -9.25 -4.43
CA MET A 64 -19.54 -9.11 -5.32
C MET A 64 -20.09 -10.46 -5.80
N ASN A 65 -19.24 -11.47 -5.89
CA ASN A 65 -19.60 -12.81 -6.34
C ASN A 65 -19.79 -13.80 -5.18
N ILE A 66 -19.91 -13.32 -3.93
CA ILE A 66 -19.87 -14.16 -2.73
C ILE A 66 -20.96 -15.24 -2.69
N SER A 67 -22.08 -15.02 -3.38
CA SER A 67 -23.18 -15.97 -3.52
C SER A 67 -22.84 -17.20 -4.37
N THR A 68 -21.84 -17.10 -5.25
CA THR A 68 -21.35 -18.19 -6.12
C THR A 68 -19.93 -18.62 -5.77
N THR A 69 -19.42 -18.18 -4.62
CA THR A 69 -18.01 -18.27 -4.23
C THR A 69 -17.75 -19.59 -3.51
N GLU A 70 -16.74 -20.34 -3.95
CA GLU A 70 -16.39 -21.61 -3.33
C GLU A 70 -15.63 -21.40 -2.01
N PHE A 71 -15.50 -22.45 -1.21
CA PHE A 71 -14.77 -22.39 0.07
C PHE A 71 -13.31 -21.94 -0.10
N GLU A 72 -12.66 -22.30 -1.22
CA GLU A 72 -11.27 -21.90 -1.51
C GLU A 72 -11.16 -20.39 -1.84
N ASP A 73 -12.20 -19.81 -2.41
CA ASP A 73 -12.27 -18.37 -2.66
C ASP A 73 -12.42 -17.57 -1.36
N LEU A 74 -13.19 -18.09 -0.38
CA LEU A 74 -13.28 -17.50 0.97
C LEU A 74 -11.92 -17.51 1.67
N ARG A 75 -11.18 -18.62 1.57
CA ARG A 75 -9.81 -18.72 2.09
C ARG A 75 -8.87 -17.72 1.40
N THR A 76 -9.01 -17.56 0.09
CA THR A 76 -8.26 -16.57 -0.69
C THR A 76 -8.56 -15.14 -0.24
N LEU A 77 -9.82 -14.81 0.01
CA LEU A 77 -10.26 -13.51 0.49
C LEU A 77 -9.67 -13.17 1.87
N VAL A 78 -9.62 -14.14 2.80
CA VAL A 78 -8.96 -13.95 4.11
C VAL A 78 -7.47 -13.64 3.94
N LYS A 79 -6.76 -14.37 3.06
CA LYS A 79 -5.34 -14.10 2.76
C LYS A 79 -5.14 -12.70 2.18
N GLN A 80 -6.00 -12.30 1.23
CA GLN A 80 -5.95 -10.97 0.61
C GLN A 80 -6.17 -9.85 1.63
N ARG A 81 -7.14 -9.99 2.55
CA ARG A 81 -7.37 -9.01 3.63
C ARG A 81 -6.17 -8.86 4.57
N LYS A 82 -5.53 -9.98 4.96
CA LYS A 82 -4.29 -9.95 5.75
C LYS A 82 -3.18 -9.22 5.00
N PHE A 83 -3.04 -9.48 3.70
CA PHE A 83 -2.05 -8.81 2.86
C PHE A 83 -2.31 -7.29 2.72
N CYS A 84 -3.57 -6.85 2.63
CA CYS A 84 -3.90 -5.43 2.68
C CYS A 84 -3.43 -4.77 3.99
N GLY A 85 -3.65 -5.42 5.13
CA GLY A 85 -3.17 -4.94 6.43
C GLY A 85 -1.64 -4.77 6.46
N TYR A 86 -0.92 -5.75 5.94
CA TYR A 86 0.54 -5.69 5.80
C TYR A 86 0.99 -4.52 4.91
N LEU A 87 0.37 -4.34 3.73
CA LEU A 87 0.69 -3.24 2.81
C LEU A 87 0.42 -1.87 3.43
N LYS A 88 -0.70 -1.70 4.15
CA LYS A 88 -1.00 -0.46 4.89
C LYS A 88 0.11 -0.14 5.90
N GLY A 89 0.60 -1.14 6.63
CA GLY A 89 1.71 -0.99 7.57
C GLY A 89 3.04 -0.60 6.91
N ILE A 90 3.31 -1.09 5.69
CA ILE A 90 4.48 -0.66 4.90
C ILE A 90 4.32 0.80 4.45
N ILE A 91 3.17 1.14 3.85
CA ILE A 91 2.89 2.50 3.35
C ILE A 91 3.03 3.51 4.48
N LEU A 92 2.45 3.22 5.65
CA LEU A 92 2.55 4.07 6.83
C LEU A 92 4.01 4.32 7.22
N ARG A 93 4.82 3.25 7.32
CA ARG A 93 6.26 3.37 7.64
C ARG A 93 7.02 4.21 6.62
N LEU A 94 6.74 4.03 5.34
CA LEU A 94 7.38 4.79 4.26
C LEU A 94 6.98 6.27 4.26
N LEU A 95 5.71 6.57 4.59
CA LEU A 95 5.23 7.94 4.72
C LEU A 95 5.85 8.66 5.93
N ILE A 96 5.92 7.98 7.08
CA ILE A 96 6.64 8.47 8.26
C ILE A 96 8.10 8.77 7.89
N TRP A 97 8.79 7.81 7.26
CA TRP A 97 10.17 7.98 6.82
C TRP A 97 10.35 9.17 5.87
N LYS A 98 9.42 9.36 4.94
CA LYS A 98 9.44 10.50 4.00
C LYS A 98 9.28 11.84 4.71
N LYS A 99 8.46 11.92 5.75
CA LYS A 99 8.23 13.12 6.57
C LYS A 99 9.36 13.38 7.61
N MET A 100 10.17 12.38 7.96
CA MET A 100 11.33 12.53 8.84
C MET A 100 12.46 13.35 8.20
N THR A 101 13.12 14.17 9.02
CA THR A 101 14.38 14.84 8.66
C THR A 101 15.56 13.85 8.61
N PRO A 102 16.68 14.19 7.94
CA PRO A 102 17.87 13.34 7.93
C PRO A 102 18.36 12.94 9.33
N ALA A 103 18.38 13.88 10.27
CA ALA A 103 18.78 13.63 11.67
C ALA A 103 17.85 12.64 12.38
N GLN A 104 16.54 12.69 12.12
CA GLN A 104 15.57 11.74 12.69
C GLN A 104 15.73 10.33 12.11
N ARG A 105 16.08 10.22 10.81
CA ARG A 105 16.32 8.94 10.15
C ARG A 105 17.55 8.23 10.69
N GLU A 106 18.60 8.98 11.01
CA GLU A 106 19.84 8.44 11.57
C GLU A 106 19.64 7.81 12.96
N ILE A 107 18.86 8.48 13.82
CA ILE A 107 18.48 7.94 15.14
C ILE A 107 17.66 6.64 15.01
N THR A 108 16.81 6.54 13.98
CA THR A 108 15.93 5.38 13.76
C THR A 108 16.70 4.16 13.20
N LEU A 109 17.87 4.35 12.60
CA LEU A 109 18.72 3.27 12.06
C LEU A 109 19.75 2.74 13.07
N GLN A 110 19.95 3.43 14.20
CA GLN A 110 20.90 3.04 15.25
C GLN A 110 20.24 2.24 16.40
N LEU A 111 18.93 2.00 16.33
CA LEU A 111 18.13 1.17 17.24
C LEU A 111 17.68 -0.12 16.52
#